data_AF-A0A1M5WXW1-F1
#
_entry.id   AF-A0A1M5WXW1-F1
#
_cell.length_a   1.000
_cell.length_b   1.000
_cell.length_c   1.000
_cell.angle_alpha   90.00
_cell.angle_beta   90.00
_cell.angle_gamma   90.00
#
_symmetry.space_group_name_H-M   'P 1'
#
loop_
_entity.id
_entity.type
_entity.pdbx_description
1 polymer ?
#
loop_
_entity_poly.entity_id
_entity_poly.type
_entity_poly.pdbx_seq_one_letter_code
_entity_poly.pdbx_strand_id
1 'polypeptide(L)'
;MATDEDKAHKVDTWARLFKAKTWEEIKMITRDNPSMNSTAETIFLSNSDFEIRERCRAREDAIVHEQFQKQQIETLTAELTKANEEKAQIAKESDAKLAKVTEEKKESDAKLAKVTEEKKKSDEENALLRQILKDHGIDV
;
A
#
# COMPACT_ATOMS: atom_id res chain seq x y z
N MET A 1 -43.77 6.02 -47.56
CA MET A 1 -43.12 5.13 -48.57
C MET A 1 -42.24 6.00 -49.43
N ALA A 2 -41.09 5.49 -49.89
CA ALA A 2 -40.25 6.20 -50.86
C ALA A 2 -41.04 6.47 -52.14
N THR A 3 -40.88 7.65 -52.72
CA THR A 3 -41.52 8.01 -54.01
C THR A 3 -40.92 7.18 -55.14
N ASP A 4 -41.58 7.14 -56.30
CA ASP A 4 -41.07 6.35 -57.43
C ASP A 4 -39.78 6.92 -58.01
N GLU A 5 -39.59 8.24 -57.90
CA GLU A 5 -38.33 8.92 -58.21
C GLU A 5 -37.21 8.51 -57.24
N ASP A 6 -37.49 8.41 -55.93
CA ASP A 6 -36.52 7.92 -54.93
C ASP A 6 -36.04 6.49 -55.22
N LYS A 7 -36.95 5.61 -55.66
CA LYS A 7 -36.63 4.23 -56.02
C LYS A 7 -35.83 4.16 -57.32
N ALA A 8 -36.15 5.00 -58.31
CA ALA A 8 -35.40 5.09 -59.56
C ALA A 8 -33.94 5.50 -59.32
N HIS A 9 -33.70 6.40 -58.36
CA HIS A 9 -32.37 6.83 -57.94
C HIS A 9 -31.75 5.96 -56.83
N LYS A 10 -32.40 4.87 -56.42
CA LYS A 10 -31.99 3.96 -55.33
C LYS A 10 -31.75 4.67 -53.98
N VAL A 11 -32.33 5.85 -53.76
CA VAL A 11 -32.20 6.62 -52.51
C VAL A 11 -32.77 5.83 -51.33
N ASP A 12 -33.80 5.02 -51.58
CA ASP A 12 -34.39 4.10 -50.60
C ASP A 12 -33.37 3.06 -50.08
N THR A 13 -32.47 2.61 -50.95
CA THR A 13 -31.44 1.60 -50.65
C THR A 13 -30.33 2.22 -49.80
N TRP A 14 -29.91 3.45 -50.11
CA TRP A 14 -28.99 4.23 -49.29
C TRP A 14 -29.57 4.55 -47.91
N ALA A 15 -30.84 4.95 -47.83
CA ALA A 15 -31.51 5.20 -46.56
C ALA A 15 -31.62 3.94 -45.70
N ARG A 16 -31.79 2.76 -46.31
CA ARG A 16 -31.79 1.47 -45.61
C ARG A 16 -30.40 1.12 -45.10
N LEU A 17 -29.36 1.37 -45.90
CA LEU A 17 -27.95 1.16 -45.52
C LEU A 17 -27.57 1.98 -44.30
N PHE A 18 -27.87 3.28 -44.27
CA PHE A 18 -27.55 4.16 -43.14
C PHE A 18 -28.35 3.84 -41.86
N LYS A 19 -29.47 3.12 -41.98
CA LYS A 19 -30.30 2.69 -40.85
C LYS A 19 -29.97 1.28 -40.35
N ALA A 20 -29.16 0.53 -41.08
CA ALA A 20 -28.77 -0.82 -40.69
C ALA A 20 -27.93 -0.77 -39.40
N LYS A 21 -28.22 -1.70 -38.49
CA LYS A 21 -27.56 -1.80 -37.17
C LYS A 21 -26.64 -3.00 -37.09
N THR A 22 -26.80 -3.97 -37.98
CA THR A 22 -26.01 -5.19 -37.99
C THR A 22 -25.30 -5.38 -39.31
N TRP A 23 -24.29 -6.24 -39.27
CA TRP A 23 -23.44 -6.48 -40.42
C TRP A 23 -24.05 -7.39 -41.47
N GLU A 24 -24.96 -8.26 -41.06
CA GLU A 24 -25.80 -9.04 -41.97
C GLU A 24 -26.80 -8.15 -42.71
N GLU A 25 -27.38 -7.16 -42.04
CA GLU A 25 -28.26 -6.18 -42.70
C GLU A 25 -27.52 -5.40 -43.78
N ILE A 26 -26.29 -4.97 -43.49
CA ILE A 26 -25.48 -4.22 -44.46
C ILE A 26 -25.13 -5.09 -45.66
N LYS A 27 -24.70 -6.34 -45.48
CA LYS A 27 -24.45 -7.29 -46.59
C LYS A 27 -25.71 -7.56 -47.43
N MET A 28 -26.86 -7.73 -46.78
CA MET A 28 -28.14 -7.94 -47.48
C MET A 28 -28.51 -6.75 -48.37
N ILE A 29 -28.28 -5.52 -47.89
CA ILE A 29 -28.61 -4.29 -48.63
C ILE A 29 -27.63 -4.04 -49.78
N THR A 30 -26.35 -4.36 -49.60
CA THR A 30 -25.32 -4.09 -50.61
C THR A 30 -25.15 -5.19 -51.64
N ARG A 31 -25.71 -6.39 -51.42
CA ARG A 31 -25.54 -7.59 -52.26
C ARG A 31 -25.70 -7.33 -53.77
N ASP A 32 -26.72 -6.57 -54.15
CA ASP A 32 -27.07 -6.34 -55.55
C ASP A 32 -26.36 -5.11 -56.15
N ASN A 33 -25.50 -4.42 -55.39
CA ASN A 33 -24.67 -3.31 -55.85
C ASN A 33 -23.18 -3.59 -55.62
N PRO A 34 -22.43 -3.99 -56.67
CA PRO A 34 -21.02 -4.38 -56.55
C PRO A 34 -20.13 -3.34 -55.87
N SER A 35 -20.34 -2.05 -56.18
CA SER A 35 -19.54 -0.96 -55.60
C SER A 35 -19.83 -0.80 -54.11
N MET A 36 -21.10 -0.85 -53.72
CA MET A 36 -21.49 -0.76 -52.31
C MET A 36 -21.06 -2.00 -51.52
N ASN A 37 -21.14 -3.19 -52.12
CA ASN A 37 -20.71 -4.43 -51.47
C ASN A 37 -19.20 -4.42 -51.19
N SER A 38 -18.40 -4.04 -52.19
CA SER A 38 -16.94 -3.91 -52.04
C SER A 38 -16.56 -2.88 -50.96
N THR A 39 -17.27 -1.76 -50.90
CA THR A 39 -17.04 -0.73 -49.88
C THR A 39 -17.40 -1.22 -48.49
N ALA A 40 -18.53 -1.92 -48.34
CA ALA A 40 -18.96 -2.50 -47.07
C ALA A 40 -17.95 -3.56 -46.58
N GLU A 41 -17.50 -4.48 -47.43
CA GLU A 41 -16.49 -5.48 -47.08
C GLU A 41 -15.17 -4.84 -46.63
N THR A 42 -14.73 -3.77 -47.31
CA THR A 42 -13.51 -3.04 -46.94
C THR A 42 -13.63 -2.41 -45.54
N ILE A 43 -14.78 -1.78 -45.25
CA ILE A 43 -15.07 -1.20 -43.94
C ILE A 43 -15.12 -2.30 -42.86
N PHE A 44 -15.64 -3.48 -43.19
CA PHE A 44 -15.67 -4.60 -42.25
C PHE A 44 -14.27 -4.98 -41.82
N LEU A 45 -13.42 -5.28 -42.81
CA LEU A 45 -12.08 -5.80 -42.61
C LEU A 45 -11.24 -4.78 -41.83
N SER A 46 -11.37 -3.50 -42.19
CA SER A 46 -10.70 -2.41 -41.48
C SER A 46 -11.12 -2.31 -40.01
N ASN A 47 -12.43 -2.40 -39.73
CA ASN A 47 -12.95 -2.34 -38.35
C ASN A 47 -12.63 -3.60 -37.55
N SER A 48 -12.70 -4.79 -38.16
CA SER A 48 -12.34 -6.04 -37.49
C SER A 48 -10.85 -6.07 -37.13
N ASP A 49 -9.98 -5.57 -38.01
CA ASP A 49 -8.55 -5.46 -37.75
C ASP A 49 -8.25 -4.39 -36.68
N PHE A 50 -9.03 -3.31 -36.64
CA PHE A 50 -8.92 -2.30 -35.58
C PHE A 50 -9.29 -2.89 -34.21
N GLU A 51 -10.43 -3.56 -34.10
CA GLU A 51 -10.90 -4.21 -32.87
C GLU A 51 -9.91 -5.25 -32.33
N ILE A 52 -9.35 -6.08 -33.22
CA ILE A 52 -8.33 -7.07 -32.83
C ILE A 52 -7.07 -6.37 -32.32
N ARG A 53 -6.61 -5.30 -32.99
CA ARG A 53 -5.44 -4.52 -32.56
C ARG A 53 -5.65 -3.85 -31.20
N GLU A 54 -6.81 -3.25 -30.97
CA GLU A 54 -7.11 -2.62 -29.69
C GLU A 54 -7.21 -3.65 -28.56
N ARG A 55 -7.78 -4.83 -28.81
CA ARG A 55 -7.76 -5.93 -27.83
C ARG A 55 -6.34 -6.39 -27.52
N CYS A 56 -5.47 -6.49 -28.52
CA CYS A 56 -4.06 -6.81 -28.30
C CYS A 56 -3.36 -5.75 -27.46
N ARG A 57 -3.55 -4.46 -27.77
CA ARG A 57 -3.01 -3.33 -26.99
C ARG A 57 -3.50 -3.37 -25.54
N ALA A 58 -4.82 -3.49 -25.33
CA ALA A 58 -5.41 -3.59 -23.99
C ALA A 58 -4.88 -4.79 -23.20
N ARG A 59 -4.61 -5.92 -23.88
CA ARG A 59 -3.98 -7.09 -23.26
C ARG A 59 -2.54 -6.80 -22.84
N GLU A 60 -1.74 -6.19 -23.71
CA GLU A 60 -0.36 -5.82 -23.40
C GLU A 60 -0.30 -4.82 -22.25
N ASP A 61 -1.13 -3.78 -22.28
CA ASP A 61 -1.23 -2.80 -21.20
C ASP A 61 -1.60 -3.46 -19.87
N ALA A 62 -2.56 -4.41 -19.89
CA ALA A 62 -2.94 -5.16 -18.70
C ALA A 62 -1.79 -6.02 -18.15
N ILE A 63 -1.05 -6.71 -19.02
CA ILE A 63 0.11 -7.52 -18.63
C ILE A 63 1.19 -6.65 -18.00
N VAL A 64 1.53 -5.52 -18.63
CA VAL A 64 2.55 -4.59 -18.12
C VAL A 64 2.12 -4.03 -16.77
N HIS A 65 0.86 -3.64 -16.64
CA HIS A 65 0.32 -3.11 -15.40
C HIS A 65 0.31 -4.16 -14.27
N GLU A 66 -0.09 -5.41 -14.56
CA GLU A 66 -0.05 -6.51 -13.59
C GLU A 66 1.39 -6.79 -13.13
N GLN A 67 2.36 -6.83 -14.06
CA GLN A 67 3.77 -7.01 -13.72
C GLN A 67 4.30 -5.88 -12.83
N PHE A 68 3.95 -4.63 -13.15
CA PHE A 68 4.34 -3.48 -12.35
C PHE A 68 3.74 -3.54 -10.94
N GLN A 69 2.46 -3.86 -10.82
CA GLN A 69 1.82 -4.03 -9.51
C GLN A 69 2.46 -5.14 -8.70
N LYS A 70 2.76 -6.29 -9.33
CA LYS A 70 3.44 -7.40 -8.68
C LYS A 70 4.81 -6.99 -8.14
N GLN A 71 5.60 -6.26 -8.93
CA GLN A 71 6.89 -5.73 -8.48
C GLN A 71 6.73 -4.79 -7.27
N GLN A 72 5.75 -3.89 -7.29
CA GLN A 72 5.49 -3.01 -6.14
C GLN A 72 5.07 -3.78 -4.88
N ILE A 73 4.24 -4.81 -5.03
CA ILE A 73 3.84 -5.67 -3.91
C ILE A 73 5.05 -6.40 -3.35
N GLU A 74 5.91 -6.96 -4.20
CA GLU A 74 7.14 -7.63 -3.77
C GLU A 74 8.07 -6.68 -3.01
N THR A 75 8.28 -5.46 -3.52
CA THR A 75 9.12 -4.46 -2.84
C THR A 75 8.55 -4.05 -1.49
N LEU A 76 7.24 -3.75 -1.43
CA LEU A 76 6.58 -3.35 -0.18
C LEU A 76 6.56 -4.49 0.84
N THR A 77 6.40 -5.73 0.38
CA THR A 77 6.44 -6.91 1.25
C THR A 77 7.84 -7.09 1.85
N ALA A 78 8.90 -6.94 1.04
CA ALA A 78 10.27 -7.03 1.52
C ALA A 78 10.62 -5.90 2.53
N GLU A 79 10.15 -4.68 2.28
CA GLU A 79 10.31 -3.56 3.20
C GLU A 79 9.57 -3.81 4.52
N LEU A 80 8.34 -4.30 4.47
CA LEU A 80 7.56 -4.65 5.67
C LEU A 80 8.20 -5.77 6.47
N THR A 81 8.76 -6.80 5.82
CA THR A 81 9.47 -7.87 6.53
C THR A 81 10.70 -7.32 7.24
N LYS A 82 11.49 -6.49 6.57
CA LYS A 82 12.68 -5.87 7.15
C LYS A 82 12.34 -4.95 8.32
N ALA A 83 11.34 -4.09 8.16
CA ALA A 83 10.90 -3.18 9.22
C ALA A 83 10.37 -3.95 10.45
N ASN A 84 9.67 -5.08 10.25
CA ASN A 84 9.22 -5.92 11.34
C ASN A 84 10.38 -6.62 12.07
N GLU A 85 11.39 -7.09 11.34
CA GLU A 85 12.61 -7.66 11.93
C GLU A 85 13.36 -6.62 12.77
N GLU A 86 13.57 -5.40 12.23
CA GLU A 86 14.18 -4.29 12.95
C GLU A 86 13.39 -3.93 14.20
N LYS A 87 12.06 -3.84 14.11
CA LYS A 87 11.19 -3.57 15.26
C LYS A 87 11.29 -4.65 16.33
N ALA A 88 11.33 -5.92 15.94
CA ALA A 88 11.50 -7.03 16.87
C ALA A 88 12.87 -7.00 17.56
N GLN A 89 13.93 -6.62 16.84
CA GLN A 89 15.26 -6.46 17.41
C GLN A 89 15.30 -5.29 18.41
N ILE A 90 14.76 -4.13 18.04
CA ILE A 90 14.69 -2.96 18.92
C ILE A 90 13.90 -3.29 20.19
N ALA A 91 12.79 -4.02 20.08
CA ALA A 91 12.01 -4.46 21.24
C ALA A 91 12.86 -5.30 22.19
N LYS A 92 13.55 -6.33 21.69
CA LYS A 92 14.47 -7.17 22.49
C LYS A 92 15.57 -6.36 23.16
N GLU A 93 16.18 -5.42 22.44
CA GLU A 93 17.22 -4.55 22.99
C GLU A 93 16.67 -3.62 24.08
N SER A 94 15.46 -3.08 23.89
CA SER A 94 14.80 -2.22 24.87
C SER A 94 14.43 -2.98 26.14
N ASP A 95 13.92 -4.21 26.02
CA ASP A 95 13.59 -5.08 27.14
C ASP A 95 14.85 -5.47 27.93
N ALA A 96 15.94 -5.80 27.22
CA ALA A 96 17.22 -6.12 27.86
C ALA A 96 17.82 -4.92 28.61
N LYS A 97 17.72 -3.71 28.04
CA LYS A 97 18.14 -2.47 28.70
C LYS A 97 17.29 -2.16 29.93
N LEU A 98 15.96 -2.32 29.82
CA LEU A 98 15.05 -2.15 30.96
C LEU A 98 15.39 -3.12 32.09
N ALA A 99 15.62 -4.39 31.80
CA ALA A 99 16.01 -5.38 32.80
C ALA A 99 17.29 -4.98 33.54
N LYS A 100 18.33 -4.53 32.82
CA LYS A 100 19.57 -4.04 33.43
C LYS A 100 19.34 -2.83 34.33
N VAL A 101 18.63 -1.81 33.83
CA VAL A 101 18.33 -0.60 34.60
C VAL A 101 17.52 -0.92 35.85
N THR A 102 16.57 -1.86 35.78
CA THR A 102 15.82 -2.28 36.96
C THR A 102 16.68 -2.96 38.01
N GLU A 103 17.68 -3.73 37.59
CA GLU A 103 18.58 -4.41 38.52
C GLU A 103 19.57 -3.43 39.17
N GLU A 104 20.18 -2.55 38.37
CA GLU A 104 21.05 -1.47 38.87
C GLU A 104 20.31 -0.56 39.87
N LYS A 105 19.02 -0.28 39.60
CA LYS A 105 18.20 0.51 40.52
C LYS A 105 17.97 -0.22 41.85
N LYS A 106 17.63 -1.51 41.84
CA LYS A 106 17.50 -2.30 43.07
C LYS A 106 18.79 -2.33 43.88
N GLU A 107 19.93 -2.51 43.22
CA GLU A 107 21.23 -2.48 43.90
C GLU A 107 21.52 -1.13 44.54
N SER A 108 21.22 -0.04 43.82
CA SER A 108 21.40 1.33 44.33
C SER A 108 20.48 1.61 45.52
N ASP A 109 19.21 1.22 45.42
CA ASP A 109 18.23 1.37 46.50
C ASP A 109 18.65 0.56 47.75
N ALA A 110 19.18 -0.66 47.55
CA ALA A 110 19.71 -1.48 48.64
C ALA A 110 20.95 -0.87 49.31
N LYS A 111 21.86 -0.27 48.52
CA LYS A 111 23.02 0.46 49.05
C LYS A 111 22.58 1.70 49.82
N LEU A 112 21.61 2.45 49.30
CA LEU A 112 21.06 3.63 49.96
C LEU A 112 20.45 3.27 51.32
N ALA A 113 19.67 2.19 51.39
CA ALA A 113 19.08 1.71 52.64
C ALA A 113 20.16 1.40 53.70
N LYS A 114 21.23 0.70 53.33
CA LYS A 114 22.35 0.41 54.24
C LYS A 114 23.03 1.68 54.75
N VAL A 115 23.36 2.61 53.85
CA VAL A 115 24.00 3.88 54.22
C VAL A 115 23.10 4.70 55.15
N THR A 116 21.78 4.70 54.93
CA THR A 116 20.85 5.39 55.83
C THR A 116 20.79 4.75 57.21
N GLU A 117 20.96 3.44 57.32
CA GLU A 117 20.98 2.74 58.61
C GLU A 117 22.29 3.00 59.36
N GLU A 118 23.43 2.94 58.67
CA GLU A 118 24.75 3.27 59.23
C GLU A 118 24.81 4.72 59.72
N LYS A 119 24.24 5.65 58.95
CA LYS A 119 24.18 7.06 59.34
C LYS A 119 23.36 7.27 60.61
N LYS A 120 22.21 6.59 60.76
CA LYS A 120 21.41 6.64 61.99
C LYS A 120 22.19 6.16 63.21
N LYS A 121 22.87 5.02 63.10
CA LYS A 121 23.72 4.47 64.18
C LYS A 121 24.83 5.45 64.55
N SER A 122 25.50 6.03 63.56
CA SER A 122 26.55 7.03 63.81
C SER A 122 26.00 8.33 64.45
N ASP A 123 24.83 8.80 64.01
CA ASP A 123 24.15 9.97 64.58
C ASP A 123 23.76 9.70 66.06
N GLU A 124 23.28 8.49 66.38
CA GLU A 124 22.99 8.04 67.74
C GLU A 124 24.24 7.98 68.62
N GLU A 125 25.34 7.38 68.12
CA GLU A 125 26.63 7.32 68.82
C GLU A 125 27.19 8.74 69.09
N ASN A 126 27.13 9.63 68.10
CA ASN A 126 27.56 11.01 68.25
C ASN A 126 26.72 11.78 69.29
N ALA A 127 25.40 11.53 69.33
CA ALA A 127 24.53 12.12 70.34
C ALA A 127 24.91 11.66 71.76
N LEU A 128 25.18 10.36 71.94
CA LEU A 128 25.64 9.80 73.22
C LEU A 128 26.99 10.38 73.66
N LEU A 129 27.96 10.49 72.74
CA LEU A 129 29.27 11.08 73.04
C LEU A 129 29.15 12.55 73.48
N ARG A 130 28.33 13.34 72.79
CA ARG A 130 28.04 14.73 73.18
C ARG A 130 27.43 14.83 74.58
N GLN A 131 26.58 13.88 74.95
CA GLN A 131 25.98 13.85 76.28
C GLN A 131 27.02 13.53 77.36
N ILE A 132 27.86 12.52 77.14
CA ILE A 132 28.93 12.14 78.08
C ILE A 132 29.91 13.29 78.30
N LEU A 133 30.31 14.00 77.24
CA LEU A 133 31.24 15.13 77.34
C LEU A 133 30.65 16.28 78.18
N LYS A 134 29.36 16.59 78.01
CA LYS A 134 28.63 17.56 78.85
C LYS A 134 28.62 17.14 80.33
N ASP A 135 28.35 15.87 80.61
CA ASP A 135 28.33 15.35 81.99
C ASP A 135 29.70 15.46 82.69
N HIS A 136 30.79 15.45 81.93
CA HIS A 136 32.17 15.60 82.42
C HIS A 136 32.66 17.06 82.42
N GLY A 137 31.79 18.05 82.15
CA GLY A 137 32.14 19.47 82.17
C GLY A 137 33.04 19.93 81.02
N ILE A 138 33.14 19.12 79.95
CA ILE A 138 33.84 19.47 78.72
C ILE A 138 32.79 20.03 77.76
N ASP A 139 32.87 21.33 77.47
CA ASP A 139 31.92 21.98 76.54
C ASP A 139 32.23 21.56 75.08
N VAL A 140 31.20 21.15 74.34
CA VAL A 140 31.27 20.60 72.97
C VAL A 140 30.40 21.39 71.99
#